data_AF-A0A956Y439-F1
#
_entry.id   AF-A0A956Y439-F1
#
_cell.length_a   1.000
_cell.length_b   1.000
_cell.length_c   1.000
_cell.angle_alpha   90.00
_cell.angle_beta   90.00
_cell.angle_gamma   90.00
#
_symmetry.space_group_name_H-M   'P 1'
#
loop_
_entity.id
_entity.type
_entity.pdbx_description
1 polymer ?
#
loop_
_entity_poly.entity_id
_entity_poly.type
_entity_poly.pdbx_seq_one_letter_code
_entity_poly.pdbx_strand_id
1 'polypeptide(L)'
;MRQPSRLVTMLALFAILVGMMSTVTAQNDWSFYAADSCDYGGAIQSIEAVDEMTVKFTLCVPDPAFPSKVAFSALGIHPSEYLEATGGGGAELFQHPIGTGPYVLSNWDLGNEIVFTRNDNYWGEPASEGTLIFRWNSEAAARLVELQAGTIDGMDNVGPGDFEVVEMDPNLALYERPGTNVFYFGINNTVEPFNDVRVRQALAYGIDKQRIVDNFYPAGSIVADQFMPPSIFGYTPEAEPFAYDPDMARSLLEEAAADMGFS
;
A
#
# COMPACT_ATOMS: atom_id res chain seq x y z
N MET A 1 -13.45 -57.30 5.28
CA MET A 1 -12.86 -56.95 3.97
C MET A 1 -12.16 -55.61 4.12
N ARG A 2 -10.85 -55.59 3.87
CA ARG A 2 -9.92 -54.48 4.10
C ARG A 2 -9.80 -53.60 2.85
N GLN A 3 -9.81 -52.27 3.08
CA GLN A 3 -9.04 -51.18 2.40
C GLN A 3 -9.25 -50.89 0.88
N PRO A 4 -8.80 -49.72 0.35
CA PRO A 4 -8.24 -48.52 1.01
C PRO A 4 -8.75 -47.15 0.52
N SER A 5 -8.29 -46.14 1.27
CA SER A 5 -8.16 -44.70 1.01
C SER A 5 -7.99 -44.19 -0.42
N ARG A 6 -8.63 -43.05 -0.70
CA ARG A 6 -8.09 -41.98 -1.56
C ARG A 6 -8.30 -40.62 -0.90
N LEU A 7 -7.46 -40.36 0.10
CA LEU A 7 -6.90 -39.02 0.31
C LEU A 7 -5.92 -38.77 -0.85
N VAL A 8 -5.73 -37.51 -1.26
CA VAL A 8 -4.82 -37.01 -2.32
C VAL A 8 -5.47 -36.82 -3.69
N THR A 9 -5.23 -35.64 -4.29
CA THR A 9 -5.67 -35.09 -5.59
C THR A 9 -7.06 -34.43 -5.48
N MET A 10 -7.27 -33.12 -5.58
CA MET A 10 -6.61 -32.13 -6.43
C MET A 10 -6.94 -30.74 -5.87
N LEU A 11 -5.96 -30.08 -5.24
CA LEU A 11 -5.87 -28.62 -5.22
C LEU A 11 -5.72 -28.19 -6.69
N ALA A 12 -6.79 -27.71 -7.31
CA ALA A 12 -6.73 -27.14 -8.65
C ALA A 12 -7.93 -26.23 -8.86
N LEU A 13 -7.93 -25.05 -8.25
CA LEU A 13 -8.73 -23.91 -8.72
C LEU A 13 -8.28 -22.61 -8.01
N PHE A 14 -6.99 -22.29 -8.12
CA PHE A 14 -6.44 -20.95 -7.85
C PHE A 14 -5.16 -20.78 -8.68
N ALA A 15 -5.30 -20.76 -10.00
CA ALA A 15 -4.24 -20.43 -10.96
C ALA A 15 -4.86 -20.12 -12.32
N ILE A 16 -5.39 -18.91 -12.47
CA ILE A 16 -5.80 -18.28 -13.75
C ILE A 16 -5.42 -16.80 -13.52
N LEU A 17 -4.40 -16.18 -14.11
CA LEU A 17 -3.80 -16.35 -15.43
C LEU A 17 -2.34 -15.87 -15.37
N VAL A 18 -1.36 -16.78 -15.28
CA VAL A 18 0.00 -16.50 -15.78
C VAL A 18 -0.04 -16.87 -17.25
N GLY A 19 -0.01 -15.88 -18.12
CA GLY A 19 -0.23 -16.10 -19.55
C GLY A 19 0.04 -14.92 -20.46
N MET A 20 0.84 -13.95 -20.03
CA MET A 20 1.66 -13.12 -20.92
C MET A 20 3.06 -13.05 -20.32
N MET A 21 3.73 -14.20 -20.27
CA MET A 21 5.17 -14.20 -20.45
C MET A 21 5.38 -13.80 -21.91
N SER A 22 5.37 -12.50 -22.19
CA SER A 22 6.25 -11.99 -23.23
C SER A 22 7.61 -12.60 -22.91
N THR A 23 8.16 -13.33 -23.85
CA THR A 23 9.53 -13.82 -23.77
C THR A 23 10.40 -12.59 -23.58
N VAL A 24 10.71 -12.25 -22.33
CA VAL A 24 11.86 -11.41 -22.02
C VAL A 24 13.04 -12.31 -22.31
N THR A 25 13.39 -12.41 -23.59
CA THR A 25 14.76 -12.72 -23.96
C THR A 25 15.61 -11.75 -23.16
N ALA A 26 16.57 -12.27 -22.38
CA ALA A 26 17.57 -11.45 -21.71
C ALA A 26 18.17 -10.51 -22.76
N GLN A 27 17.65 -9.29 -22.79
CA GLN A 27 18.08 -8.27 -23.71
C GLN A 27 19.31 -7.71 -23.03
N ASN A 28 20.47 -8.22 -23.43
CA ASN A 28 21.80 -7.89 -22.88
C ASN A 28 22.20 -6.42 -23.11
N ASP A 29 21.22 -5.56 -23.32
CA ASP A 29 21.38 -4.14 -23.55
C ASP A 29 20.26 -3.41 -22.79
N TRP A 30 20.57 -3.01 -21.56
CA TRP A 30 19.71 -2.19 -20.71
C TRP A 30 19.53 -0.77 -21.24
N SER A 31 20.17 -0.40 -22.36
CA SER A 31 20.06 0.95 -22.93
C SER A 31 18.69 1.21 -23.57
N PHE A 32 17.90 0.18 -23.87
CA PHE A 32 16.59 0.37 -24.47
C PHE A 32 15.60 -0.74 -24.09
N TYR A 33 14.44 -0.33 -23.59
CA TYR A 33 13.30 -1.21 -23.34
C TYR A 33 12.02 -0.59 -23.90
N ALA A 34 11.20 -1.39 -24.58
CA ALA A 34 9.91 -0.94 -25.10
C ALA A 34 8.85 -2.04 -25.02
N ALA A 35 7.60 -1.63 -24.79
CA ALA A 35 6.44 -2.50 -24.94
C ALA A 35 6.13 -2.72 -26.44
N ASP A 36 5.58 -3.87 -26.81
CA ASP A 36 5.19 -4.15 -28.21
C ASP A 36 4.08 -3.21 -28.71
N SER A 37 3.16 -2.85 -27.83
CA SER A 37 2.11 -1.85 -28.06
C SER A 37 1.66 -1.25 -26.73
N CYS A 38 0.83 -0.20 -26.79
CA CYS A 38 0.20 0.41 -25.62
C CYS A 38 -1.02 -0.35 -25.06
N ASP A 39 -1.36 -1.52 -25.62
CA ASP A 39 -2.58 -2.25 -25.26
C ASP A 39 -2.39 -3.17 -24.03
N TYR A 40 -1.17 -3.26 -23.48
CA TYR A 40 -0.82 -4.11 -22.34
C TYR A 40 -1.33 -3.57 -20.99
N GLY A 41 -2.00 -2.42 -20.98
CA GLY A 41 -2.58 -1.80 -19.78
C GLY A 41 -1.62 -0.94 -18.95
N GLY A 42 -0.35 -0.83 -19.34
CA GLY A 42 0.60 0.11 -18.74
C GLY A 42 0.67 1.47 -19.45
N ALA A 43 1.40 2.41 -18.86
CA ALA A 43 1.47 3.79 -19.34
C ALA A 43 2.77 4.15 -20.09
N ILE A 44 3.80 3.29 -20.05
CA ILE A 44 5.14 3.56 -20.58
C ILE A 44 5.34 2.74 -21.86
N GLN A 45 5.49 3.41 -22.99
CA GLN A 45 5.78 2.77 -24.28
C GLN A 45 7.27 2.38 -24.38
N SER A 46 8.19 3.25 -23.95
CA SER A 46 9.62 2.94 -23.95
C SER A 46 10.41 3.69 -22.88
N ILE A 47 11.58 3.14 -22.55
CA ILE A 47 12.61 3.72 -21.69
C ILE A 47 13.93 3.58 -22.46
N GLU A 48 14.59 4.70 -22.74
CA GLU A 48 15.85 4.74 -23.50
C GLU A 48 16.93 5.52 -22.76
N ALA A 49 18.12 4.94 -22.63
CA ALA A 49 19.33 5.63 -22.27
C ALA A 49 19.84 6.36 -23.52
N VAL A 50 19.63 7.67 -23.56
CA VAL A 50 20.08 8.54 -24.67
C VAL A 50 21.59 8.74 -24.60
N ASP A 51 22.13 8.81 -23.38
CA ASP A 51 23.55 8.82 -23.04
C ASP A 51 23.75 8.35 -21.59
N GLU A 52 24.99 8.41 -21.09
CA GLU A 52 25.38 7.92 -19.75
C GLU A 52 24.61 8.60 -18.60
N MET A 53 24.11 9.82 -18.78
CA MET A 53 23.44 10.61 -17.74
C MET A 53 22.01 11.04 -18.12
N THR A 54 21.48 10.53 -19.24
CA THR A 54 20.18 10.94 -19.78
C THR A 54 19.32 9.73 -20.08
N VAL A 55 18.21 9.60 -19.34
CA VAL A 55 17.15 8.61 -19.61
C VAL A 55 15.91 9.33 -20.12
N LYS A 56 15.31 8.82 -21.19
CA LYS A 56 14.05 9.33 -21.74
C LYS A 56 12.97 8.26 -21.65
N PHE A 57 11.82 8.69 -21.15
CA PHE A 57 10.60 7.89 -21.11
C PHE A 57 9.66 8.35 -22.23
N THR A 58 9.15 7.41 -23.02
CA THR A 58 8.05 7.65 -23.95
C THR A 58 6.78 7.07 -23.36
N LEU A 59 5.75 7.89 -23.18
CA LEU A 59 4.47 7.45 -22.60
C LEU A 59 3.47 7.10 -23.70
N CYS A 60 2.60 6.14 -23.42
CA CYS A 60 1.52 5.74 -24.30
C CYS A 60 0.46 6.83 -24.49
N VAL A 61 0.22 7.60 -23.43
CA VAL A 61 -0.67 8.76 -23.43
C VAL A 61 -0.04 9.87 -22.59
N PRO A 62 -0.38 11.15 -22.84
CA PRO A 62 0.04 12.24 -21.96
C PRO A 62 -0.40 11.99 -20.52
N ASP A 63 0.55 11.99 -19.58
CA ASP A 63 0.31 11.79 -18.15
C ASP A 63 0.95 12.92 -17.33
N PRO A 64 0.19 13.95 -16.93
CA PRO A 64 0.74 15.07 -16.17
C PRO A 64 1.20 14.65 -14.76
N ALA A 65 0.77 13.50 -14.25
CA ALA A 65 1.20 12.99 -12.96
C ALA A 65 2.50 12.17 -13.03
N PHE A 66 3.04 11.93 -14.23
CA PHE A 66 4.24 11.12 -14.41
C PHE A 66 5.45 11.57 -13.55
N PRO A 67 5.77 12.87 -13.42
CA PRO A 67 6.85 13.32 -12.54
C PRO A 67 6.68 12.89 -11.07
N SER A 68 5.45 12.84 -10.57
CA SER A 68 5.16 12.35 -9.21
C SER A 68 5.23 10.82 -9.14
N LYS A 69 4.82 10.12 -10.20
CA LYS A 69 4.87 8.65 -10.29
C LYS A 69 6.31 8.13 -10.33
N VAL A 70 7.23 8.80 -11.01
CA VAL A 70 8.66 8.41 -11.06
C VAL A 70 9.38 8.58 -9.72
N ALA A 71 8.83 9.38 -8.80
CA ALA A 71 9.35 9.50 -7.44
C ALA A 71 8.88 8.37 -6.51
N PHE A 72 8.01 7.48 -6.98
CA PHE A 72 7.48 6.38 -6.17
C PHE A 72 8.49 5.23 -6.05
N SER A 73 8.49 4.51 -4.92
CA SER A 73 9.46 3.45 -4.63
C SER A 73 9.47 2.29 -5.63
N ALA A 74 8.36 2.08 -6.35
CA ALA A 74 8.26 1.10 -7.43
C ALA A 74 9.21 1.38 -8.62
N LEU A 75 9.73 2.61 -8.73
CA LEU A 75 10.74 3.02 -9.72
C LEU A 75 12.10 3.30 -9.07
N GLY A 76 12.38 2.66 -7.93
CA GLY A 76 13.70 2.66 -7.31
C GLY A 76 14.78 2.14 -8.27
N ILE A 77 15.92 2.83 -8.29
CA ILE A 77 17.03 2.48 -9.18
C ILE A 77 17.93 1.44 -8.53
N HIS A 78 18.17 0.35 -9.25
CA HIS A 78 19.04 -0.74 -8.84
C HIS A 78 20.29 -0.81 -9.74
N PRO A 79 21.43 -1.29 -9.22
CA PRO A 79 22.62 -1.54 -10.05
C PRO A 79 22.32 -2.63 -11.09
N SER A 80 22.62 -2.36 -12.37
CA SER A 80 22.39 -3.31 -13.46
C SER A 80 23.11 -4.65 -13.22
N GLU A 81 24.38 -4.60 -12.79
CA GLU A 81 25.17 -5.80 -12.46
C GLU A 81 24.49 -6.67 -11.41
N TYR A 82 23.83 -6.04 -10.41
CA TYR A 82 23.12 -6.77 -9.37
C TYR A 82 21.82 -7.39 -9.91
N LEU A 83 21.08 -6.67 -10.76
CA LEU A 83 19.92 -7.22 -11.44
C LEU A 83 20.31 -8.41 -12.34
N GLU A 84 21.40 -8.31 -13.10
CA GLU A 84 21.90 -9.39 -13.95
C GLU A 84 22.32 -10.62 -13.13
N ALA A 85 23.07 -10.40 -12.04
CA ALA A 85 23.54 -11.48 -11.17
C ALA A 85 22.40 -12.22 -10.45
N THR A 86 21.28 -11.54 -10.18
CA THR A 86 20.13 -12.08 -9.44
C THR A 86 18.96 -12.47 -10.34
N GLY A 87 19.01 -12.16 -11.63
CA GLY A 87 17.90 -12.37 -12.58
C GLY A 87 16.78 -11.33 -12.48
N GLY A 88 17.01 -10.20 -11.81
CA GLY A 88 16.11 -9.05 -11.81
C GLY A 88 14.84 -9.20 -10.97
N GLY A 89 14.81 -10.15 -10.03
CA GLY A 89 13.65 -10.39 -9.17
C GLY A 89 13.91 -11.40 -8.04
N GLY A 90 12.87 -11.65 -7.25
CA GLY A 90 12.88 -12.69 -6.23
C GLY A 90 13.49 -12.27 -4.89
N ALA A 91 13.63 -13.26 -4.00
CA ALA A 91 13.97 -13.04 -2.59
C ALA A 91 15.34 -12.38 -2.37
N GLU A 92 16.28 -12.57 -3.28
CA GLU A 92 17.64 -12.02 -3.19
C GLU A 92 17.64 -10.49 -3.16
N LEU A 93 16.92 -9.85 -4.09
CA LEU A 93 16.78 -8.39 -4.12
C LEU A 93 16.14 -7.81 -2.86
N PHE A 94 15.25 -8.59 -2.22
CA PHE A 94 14.58 -8.16 -1.00
C PHE A 94 15.45 -8.36 0.25
N GLN A 95 16.14 -9.50 0.37
CA GLN A 95 16.94 -9.84 1.55
C GLN A 95 18.31 -9.13 1.54
N HIS A 96 18.82 -8.79 0.35
CA HIS A 96 20.10 -8.12 0.16
C HIS A 96 19.98 -6.87 -0.74
N PRO A 97 19.13 -5.90 -0.39
CA PRO A 97 18.88 -4.74 -1.24
C PRO A 97 20.16 -3.91 -1.40
N ILE A 98 20.52 -3.65 -2.65
CA ILE A 98 21.58 -2.71 -3.02
C ILE A 98 20.94 -1.47 -3.65
N GLY A 99 21.29 -0.31 -3.11
CA GLY A 99 20.80 0.98 -3.59
C GLY A 99 21.78 2.12 -3.28
N THR A 100 21.38 3.34 -3.60
CA THR A 100 22.20 4.55 -3.47
C THR A 100 21.76 5.46 -2.32
N GLY A 101 20.96 4.93 -1.39
CA GLY A 101 20.38 5.67 -0.28
C GLY A 101 21.37 6.03 0.84
N PRO A 102 20.93 6.83 1.83
CA PRO A 102 21.78 7.27 2.95
C PRO A 102 22.11 6.18 3.98
N TYR A 103 21.49 5.01 3.87
CA TYR A 103 21.66 3.87 4.75
C TYR A 103 21.85 2.59 3.94
N VAL A 104 22.65 1.66 4.47
CA VAL A 104 22.90 0.33 3.93
C VAL A 104 22.31 -0.71 4.87
N LEU A 105 21.65 -1.73 4.35
CA LEU A 105 21.16 -2.84 5.16
C LEU A 105 22.35 -3.57 5.81
N SER A 106 22.34 -3.65 7.14
CA SER A 106 23.37 -4.35 7.92
C SER A 106 22.90 -5.72 8.39
N ASN A 107 21.66 -5.80 8.91
CA ASN A 107 21.06 -7.06 9.35
C ASN A 107 19.54 -7.01 9.20
N TRP A 108 18.92 -8.14 8.91
CA TRP A 108 17.47 -8.28 8.95
C TRP A 108 17.09 -9.58 9.66
N ASP A 109 16.51 -9.43 10.85
CA ASP A 109 15.84 -10.50 11.59
C ASP A 109 14.34 -10.45 11.30
N LEU A 110 13.88 -11.31 10.40
CA LEU A 110 12.52 -11.30 9.87
C LEU A 110 11.47 -11.42 10.99
N GLY A 111 10.66 -10.38 11.13
CA GLY A 111 9.59 -10.31 12.14
C GLY A 111 10.02 -9.75 13.51
N ASN A 112 11.30 -9.40 13.68
CA ASN A 112 11.84 -8.86 14.93
C ASN A 112 12.48 -7.48 14.76
N GLU A 113 13.52 -7.35 13.94
CA GLU A 113 14.15 -6.06 13.65
C GLU A 113 14.88 -6.00 12.30
N ILE A 114 15.07 -4.77 11.80
CA ILE A 114 15.93 -4.47 10.66
C ILE A 114 16.89 -3.35 11.04
N VAL A 115 18.18 -3.61 10.81
CA VAL A 115 19.30 -2.75 11.21
C VAL A 115 19.97 -2.23 9.97
N PHE A 116 20.15 -0.92 9.93
CA PHE A 116 20.87 -0.22 8.90
C PHE A 116 22.09 0.49 9.48
N THR A 117 23.16 0.55 8.69
CA THR A 117 24.33 1.39 8.97
C THR A 117 24.36 2.55 7.99
N ARG A 118 24.85 3.71 8.42
CA ARG A 118 24.99 4.86 7.53
C ARG A 118 25.84 4.52 6.30
N ASN A 119 25.43 5.02 5.14
CA ASN A 119 26.22 4.98 3.93
C ASN A 119 27.16 6.20 3.90
N ASP A 120 28.43 6.02 4.32
CA ASP A 120 29.42 7.10 4.30
C ASP A 120 29.79 7.57 2.87
N ASN A 121 29.39 6.83 1.83
CA ASN A 121 29.55 7.19 0.42
C ASN A 121 28.25 7.76 -0.20
N TYR A 122 27.28 8.14 0.62
CA TYR A 122 26.04 8.74 0.11
C TYR A 122 26.33 10.05 -0.62
N TRP A 123 25.69 10.23 -1.77
CA TRP A 123 25.93 11.36 -2.67
C TRP A 123 25.30 12.68 -2.20
N GLY A 124 24.32 12.61 -1.29
CA GLY A 124 23.64 13.76 -0.70
C GLY A 124 24.16 14.08 0.69
N GLU A 125 23.29 14.67 1.52
CA GLU A 125 23.61 14.93 2.92
C GLU A 125 23.69 13.61 3.70
N PRO A 126 24.82 13.27 4.34
CA PRO A 126 24.95 12.04 5.11
C PRO A 126 23.92 11.97 6.23
N ALA A 127 23.49 10.75 6.58
CA ALA A 127 22.61 10.56 7.72
C ALA A 127 23.32 11.00 9.02
N SER A 128 22.59 11.66 9.92
CA SER A 128 23.15 12.13 11.20
C SER A 128 23.63 10.95 12.05
N GLU A 129 22.80 9.91 12.17
CA GLU A 129 23.07 8.74 13.00
C GLU A 129 23.84 7.65 12.25
N GLY A 130 24.76 6.99 12.94
CA GLY A 130 25.56 5.90 12.37
C GLY A 130 24.77 4.59 12.19
N THR A 131 23.71 4.41 12.97
CA THR A 131 22.89 3.19 12.99
C THR A 131 21.42 3.58 13.09
N LEU A 132 20.59 2.93 12.27
CA LEU A 132 19.14 3.07 12.31
C LEU A 132 18.54 1.67 12.50
N ILE A 133 17.69 1.52 13.52
CA ILE A 133 17.06 0.24 13.86
C ILE A 133 15.55 0.43 13.82
N PHE A 134 14.86 -0.38 13.02
CA PHE A 134 13.41 -0.54 13.15
C PHE A 134 13.13 -1.86 13.84
N ARG A 135 12.35 -1.83 14.92
CA ARG A 135 11.94 -3.01 15.69
C ARG A 135 10.43 -3.16 15.61
N TRP A 136 9.97 -4.40 15.52
CA TRP A 136 8.54 -4.70 15.51
C TRP A 136 8.06 -5.10 16.90
N ASN A 137 6.99 -4.47 17.35
CA ASN A 137 6.23 -4.88 18.52
C ASN A 137 4.77 -4.64 18.21
N SER A 138 3.93 -5.67 18.27
CA SER A 138 2.50 -5.56 17.92
C SER A 138 1.71 -4.73 18.93
N GLU A 139 2.14 -4.72 20.19
CA GLU A 139 1.42 -4.07 21.29
C GLU A 139 1.76 -2.59 21.38
N ALA A 140 0.79 -1.71 21.07
CA ALA A 140 1.00 -0.26 21.08
C ALA A 140 1.42 0.28 22.45
N ALA A 141 0.81 -0.21 23.51
CA ALA A 141 1.16 0.17 24.88
C ALA A 141 2.60 -0.22 25.25
N ALA A 142 3.10 -1.35 24.75
CA ALA A 142 4.49 -1.76 24.99
C ALA A 142 5.49 -0.84 24.27
N ARG A 143 5.17 -0.41 23.03
CA ARG A 143 5.98 0.58 22.30
C ARG A 143 6.05 1.91 23.06
N LEU A 144 4.93 2.38 23.62
CA LEU A 144 4.92 3.60 24.41
C LEU A 144 5.78 3.49 25.67
N VAL A 145 5.71 2.36 26.39
CA VAL A 145 6.57 2.12 27.56
C VAL A 145 8.05 2.14 27.18
N GLU A 146 8.43 1.55 26.04
CA GLU A 146 9.81 1.62 25.53
C GLU A 146 10.24 3.05 25.20
N LEU A 147 9.36 3.84 24.58
CA LEU A 147 9.63 5.24 24.27
C LEU A 147 9.82 6.07 25.54
N GLN A 148 8.93 5.92 26.53
CA GLN A 148 9.04 6.60 27.82
C GLN A 148 10.27 6.17 28.62
N ALA A 149 10.70 4.93 28.47
CA ALA A 149 11.94 4.43 29.06
C ALA A 149 13.20 4.91 28.32
N GLY A 150 13.06 5.54 27.15
CA GLY A 150 14.18 5.98 26.31
C GLY A 150 14.95 4.84 25.66
N THR A 151 14.33 3.65 25.51
CA THR A 151 14.95 2.51 24.81
C THR A 151 14.70 2.53 23.29
N ILE A 152 13.81 3.41 22.83
CA ILE A 152 13.62 3.81 21.43
C ILE A 152 13.51 5.32 21.34
N ASP A 153 13.89 5.86 20.19
CA ASP A 153 13.84 7.31 19.91
C ASP A 153 12.49 7.75 19.31
N GLY A 154 11.69 6.80 18.83
CA GLY A 154 10.39 7.07 18.23
C GLY A 154 9.57 5.81 18.06
N MET A 155 8.25 5.99 17.95
CA MET A 155 7.31 4.92 17.65
C MET A 155 6.33 5.35 16.57
N ASP A 156 5.83 4.37 15.84
CA ASP A 156 4.68 4.53 14.94
C ASP A 156 3.43 3.89 15.57
N ASN A 157 2.26 4.27 15.04
CA ASN A 157 0.96 3.72 15.36
C ASN A 157 0.63 3.81 16.86
N VAL A 158 0.58 5.03 17.42
CA VAL A 158 0.16 5.27 18.81
C VAL A 158 -1.22 4.66 19.05
N GLY A 159 -1.40 3.97 20.18
CA GLY A 159 -2.66 3.35 20.52
C GLY A 159 -3.77 4.41 20.65
N PRO A 160 -5.02 4.14 20.19
CA PRO A 160 -6.08 5.16 20.24
C PRO A 160 -6.35 5.76 21.62
N GLY A 161 -6.12 4.99 22.70
CA GLY A 161 -6.27 5.45 24.09
C GLY A 161 -5.04 6.12 24.68
N ASP A 162 -3.92 6.17 23.96
CA ASP A 162 -2.61 6.60 24.49
C ASP A 162 -2.22 8.00 24.03
N PHE A 163 -3.00 8.62 23.14
CA PHE A 163 -2.70 9.97 22.60
C PHE A 163 -2.58 11.01 23.71
N GLU A 164 -3.56 11.07 24.63
CA GLU A 164 -3.54 12.02 25.75
C GLU A 164 -2.32 11.78 26.67
N VAL A 165 -1.90 10.53 26.85
CA VAL A 165 -0.70 10.19 27.63
C VAL A 165 0.56 10.76 26.96
N VAL A 166 0.68 10.62 25.64
CA VAL A 166 1.81 11.16 24.87
C VAL A 166 1.81 12.69 24.90
N GLU A 167 0.66 13.33 24.75
CA GLU A 167 0.54 14.80 24.77
C GLU A 167 0.85 15.42 26.13
N MET A 168 0.53 14.72 27.23
CA MET A 168 0.79 15.20 28.58
C MET A 168 2.22 14.92 29.07
N ASP A 169 2.99 14.06 28.40
CA ASP A 169 4.36 13.76 28.79
C ASP A 169 5.33 14.83 28.26
N PRO A 170 5.98 15.62 29.13
CA PRO A 170 6.86 16.72 28.70
C PRO A 170 8.14 16.25 27.99
N ASN A 171 8.43 14.95 28.00
CA ASN A 171 9.59 14.37 27.32
C ASN A 171 9.26 13.83 25.92
N LEU A 172 7.96 13.77 25.57
CA LEU A 172 7.50 13.25 24.29
C LEU A 172 6.95 14.36 23.40
N ALA A 173 6.93 14.08 22.09
CA ALA A 173 6.33 14.96 21.10
C ALA A 173 5.45 14.13 20.16
N LEU A 174 4.17 14.51 20.07
CA LEU A 174 3.26 13.94 19.10
C LEU A 174 3.43 14.66 17.75
N TYR A 175 3.84 13.91 16.72
CA TYR A 175 3.97 14.43 15.35
C TYR A 175 2.82 13.93 14.48
N GLU A 176 1.79 14.76 14.36
CA GLU A 176 0.67 14.47 13.47
C GLU A 176 1.07 14.61 12.00
N ARG A 177 0.55 13.73 11.16
CA ARG A 177 0.72 13.77 9.71
C ARG A 177 -0.65 13.70 9.05
N PRO A 178 -0.92 14.50 8.01
CA PRO A 178 -2.16 14.36 7.25
C PRO A 178 -2.31 12.93 6.73
N GLY A 179 -3.44 12.29 7.05
CA GLY A 179 -3.74 10.97 6.52
C GLY A 179 -3.87 11.01 5.01
N THR A 180 -3.08 10.20 4.30
CA THR A 180 -3.16 10.00 2.85
C THR A 180 -3.84 8.67 2.50
N ASN A 181 -4.64 8.15 3.43
CA ASN A 181 -5.35 6.88 3.32
C ASN A 181 -6.86 7.07 3.51
N VAL A 182 -7.60 6.03 3.16
CA VAL A 182 -9.05 5.94 3.36
C VAL A 182 -9.38 4.51 3.78
N PHE A 183 -10.23 4.35 4.80
CA PHE A 183 -10.83 3.06 5.13
C PHE A 183 -12.17 2.94 4.39
N TYR A 184 -12.35 1.85 3.65
CA TYR A 184 -13.55 1.62 2.85
C TYR A 184 -13.89 0.13 2.76
N PHE A 185 -15.15 -0.16 2.46
CA PHE A 185 -15.59 -1.50 2.10
C PHE A 185 -15.57 -1.67 0.58
N GLY A 186 -14.65 -2.48 0.07
CA GLY A 186 -14.65 -2.89 -1.32
C GLY A 186 -15.75 -3.92 -1.58
N ILE A 187 -16.70 -3.59 -2.45
CA ILE A 187 -17.82 -4.48 -2.79
C ILE A 187 -17.62 -5.02 -4.19
N ASN A 188 -17.62 -6.35 -4.33
CA ASN A 188 -17.59 -6.98 -5.65
C ASN A 188 -18.97 -6.86 -6.33
N ASN A 189 -19.08 -5.92 -7.26
CA ASN A 189 -20.32 -5.64 -8.00
C ASN A 189 -20.66 -6.68 -9.10
N THR A 190 -19.94 -7.80 -9.18
CA THR A 190 -20.25 -8.91 -10.12
C THR A 190 -20.89 -10.11 -9.43
N VAL A 191 -20.99 -10.09 -8.11
CA VAL A 191 -21.51 -11.19 -7.29
C VAL A 191 -22.87 -10.79 -6.73
N GLU A 192 -23.88 -11.65 -6.88
CA GLU A 192 -25.19 -11.45 -6.24
C GLU A 192 -25.09 -11.48 -4.71
N PRO A 193 -25.84 -10.64 -3.98
CA PRO A 193 -26.79 -9.62 -4.46
C PRO A 193 -26.14 -8.24 -4.74
N PHE A 194 -24.82 -8.13 -4.65
CA PHE A 194 -24.10 -6.86 -4.78
C PHE A 194 -23.96 -6.36 -6.21
N ASN A 195 -24.37 -7.14 -7.20
CA ASN A 195 -24.52 -6.69 -8.59
C ASN A 195 -25.62 -5.64 -8.76
N ASP A 196 -26.65 -5.63 -7.90
CA ASP A 196 -27.64 -4.55 -7.85
C ASP A 196 -27.09 -3.33 -7.10
N VAL A 197 -27.20 -2.15 -7.72
CA VAL A 197 -26.72 -0.88 -7.15
C VAL A 197 -27.49 -0.49 -5.88
N ARG A 198 -28.78 -0.82 -5.78
CA ARG A 198 -29.64 -0.51 -4.63
C ARG A 198 -29.15 -1.22 -3.38
N VAL A 199 -28.68 -2.46 -3.51
CA VAL A 199 -28.08 -3.21 -2.39
C VAL A 199 -26.81 -2.52 -1.89
N ARG A 200 -25.96 -2.03 -2.80
CA ARG A 200 -24.72 -1.31 -2.42
C ARG A 200 -25.03 0.05 -1.79
N GLN A 201 -26.02 0.78 -2.31
CA GLN A 201 -26.49 2.04 -1.72
C GLN A 201 -27.11 1.82 -0.35
N ALA A 202 -27.89 0.74 -0.17
CA ALA A 202 -28.44 0.39 1.14
C ALA A 202 -27.35 0.16 2.18
N LEU A 203 -26.26 -0.52 1.82
CA LEU A 203 -25.11 -0.66 2.72
C LEU A 203 -24.48 0.70 3.06
N ALA A 204 -24.36 1.61 2.09
CA ALA A 204 -23.80 2.93 2.32
C ALA A 204 -24.66 3.78 3.28
N TYR A 205 -26.00 3.74 3.14
CA TYR A 205 -26.93 4.41 4.05
C TYR A 205 -27.05 3.70 5.41
N GLY A 206 -26.90 2.38 5.46
CA GLY A 206 -27.10 1.57 6.66
C GLY A 206 -25.91 1.57 7.64
N ILE A 207 -24.75 2.09 7.23
CA ILE A 207 -23.54 2.12 8.06
C ILE A 207 -23.38 3.50 8.71
N ASP A 208 -23.40 3.52 10.04
CA ASP A 208 -23.10 4.70 10.84
C ASP A 208 -21.58 4.93 10.88
N LYS A 209 -21.06 5.66 9.89
CA LYS A 209 -19.64 5.96 9.76
C LYS A 209 -19.13 6.83 10.92
N GLN A 210 -19.95 7.77 11.41
CA GLN A 210 -19.57 8.66 12.51
C GLN A 210 -19.33 7.85 13.79
N ARG A 211 -20.26 6.95 14.13
CA ARG A 211 -20.11 6.06 15.28
C ARG A 211 -18.91 5.13 15.17
N ILE A 212 -18.48 4.76 13.96
CA ILE A 212 -17.25 3.97 13.76
C ILE A 212 -16.03 4.84 14.07
N VAL A 213 -15.96 6.06 13.52
CA VAL A 213 -14.86 6.99 13.77
C VAL A 213 -14.76 7.31 15.26
N ASP A 214 -15.87 7.70 15.89
CA ASP A 214 -15.89 8.12 17.30
C ASP A 214 -15.45 7.02 18.29
N ASN A 215 -15.74 5.76 17.99
CA ASN A 215 -15.49 4.65 18.91
C ASN A 215 -14.20 3.87 18.64
N PHE A 216 -13.68 3.89 17.42
CA PHE A 216 -12.58 2.99 17.02
C PHE A 216 -11.37 3.70 16.41
N TYR A 217 -11.50 4.98 16.03
CA TYR A 217 -10.41 5.73 15.42
C TYR A 217 -9.81 6.75 16.40
N PRO A 218 -8.52 7.06 16.28
CA PRO A 218 -7.86 8.06 17.12
C PRO A 218 -8.42 9.47 16.83
N ALA A 219 -8.25 10.37 17.80
CA ALA A 219 -8.54 11.79 17.65
C ALA A 219 -7.88 12.36 16.37
N GLY A 220 -8.58 13.28 15.70
CA GLY A 220 -8.16 13.82 14.40
C GLY A 220 -8.59 13.01 13.18
N SER A 221 -9.10 11.79 13.36
CA SER A 221 -9.74 11.02 12.28
C SER A 221 -11.08 11.65 11.89
N ILE A 222 -11.40 11.63 10.59
CA ILE A 222 -12.62 12.21 10.05
C ILE A 222 -13.41 11.18 9.26
N VAL A 223 -14.74 11.35 9.20
CA VAL A 223 -15.59 10.52 8.33
C VAL A 223 -15.24 10.83 6.88
N ALA A 224 -14.92 9.78 6.12
CA ALA A 224 -14.71 9.88 4.68
C ALA A 224 -16.05 10.20 3.97
N ASP A 225 -16.08 11.36 3.31
CA ASP A 225 -17.16 11.82 2.43
C ASP A 225 -17.02 11.25 1.01
N GLN A 226 -15.78 11.10 0.55
CA GLN A 226 -15.40 10.50 -0.73
C GLN A 226 -14.16 9.62 -0.58
N PHE A 227 -13.75 8.99 -1.69
CA PHE A 227 -12.58 8.10 -1.71
C PHE A 227 -11.26 8.87 -1.57
N MET A 228 -11.20 10.07 -2.12
CA MET A 228 -10.00 10.91 -2.05
C MET A 228 -9.95 11.66 -0.71
N PRO A 229 -8.91 11.50 0.12
CA PRO A 229 -8.74 12.29 1.34
C PRO A 229 -8.48 13.77 1.03
N PRO A 230 -8.84 14.71 1.94
CA PRO A 230 -8.63 16.15 1.74
C PRO A 230 -7.15 16.57 1.66
N SER A 231 -6.24 15.72 2.13
CA SER A 231 -4.79 15.93 2.03
C SER A 231 -4.23 15.69 0.62
N ILE A 232 -4.99 15.06 -0.27
CA ILE A 232 -4.54 14.68 -1.61
C ILE A 232 -5.13 15.62 -2.67
N PHE A 233 -4.29 16.03 -3.62
CA PHE A 233 -4.71 16.83 -4.77
C PHE A 233 -5.85 16.14 -5.54
N GLY A 234 -6.92 16.89 -5.80
CA GLY A 234 -8.13 16.40 -6.47
C GLY A 234 -9.31 16.16 -5.54
N TYR A 235 -9.16 16.32 -4.22
CA TYR A 235 -10.29 16.40 -3.29
C TYR A 235 -11.24 17.54 -3.67
N THR A 236 -12.54 17.29 -3.59
CA THR A 236 -13.60 18.30 -3.72
C THR A 236 -14.60 18.21 -2.58
N PRO A 237 -14.94 19.32 -1.89
CA PRO A 237 -15.97 19.32 -0.86
C PRO A 237 -17.40 19.26 -1.44
N GLU A 238 -17.54 19.28 -2.78
CA GLU A 238 -18.83 19.26 -3.47
C GLU A 238 -19.41 17.83 -3.63
N ALA A 239 -18.65 16.80 -3.27
CA ALA A 239 -19.12 15.42 -3.32
C ALA A 239 -20.14 15.15 -2.22
N GLU A 240 -21.38 14.86 -2.60
CA GLU A 240 -22.45 14.54 -1.64
C GLU A 240 -22.29 13.11 -1.08
N PRO A 241 -22.06 12.95 0.24
CA PRO A 241 -21.89 11.64 0.84
C PRO A 241 -23.24 10.93 1.09
N PHE A 242 -23.19 9.60 1.15
CA PHE A 242 -24.30 8.82 1.72
C PHE A 242 -24.38 9.07 3.23
N ALA A 243 -25.41 9.79 3.67
CA ALA A 243 -25.71 9.99 5.08
C ALA A 243 -26.14 8.68 5.76
N TYR A 244 -26.03 8.59 7.08
CA TYR A 244 -26.56 7.45 7.81
C TYR A 244 -28.10 7.54 7.87
N ASP A 245 -28.77 6.64 7.16
CA ASP A 245 -30.23 6.54 7.08
C ASP A 245 -30.67 5.06 7.00
N PRO A 246 -30.91 4.42 8.15
CA PRO A 246 -31.38 3.03 8.21
C PRO A 246 -32.75 2.79 7.57
N ASP A 247 -33.61 3.80 7.49
CA ASP A 247 -34.93 3.67 6.87
C ASP A 247 -34.79 3.62 5.35
N MET A 248 -33.99 4.53 4.77
CA MET A 248 -33.62 4.48 3.35
C MET A 248 -32.92 3.16 2.98
N ALA A 249 -31.99 2.69 3.83
CA ALA A 249 -31.32 1.42 3.62
C ALA A 249 -32.31 0.24 3.57
N ARG A 250 -33.28 0.18 4.48
CA ARG A 250 -34.33 -0.85 4.47
C ARG A 250 -35.19 -0.78 3.21
N SER A 251 -35.65 0.41 2.83
CA SER A 251 -36.46 0.62 1.61
C SER A 251 -35.74 0.10 0.37
N LEU A 252 -34.45 0.45 0.21
CA LEU A 252 -33.65 0.01 -0.93
C LEU A 252 -33.44 -1.52 -0.96
N LEU A 253 -33.30 -2.15 0.21
CA LEU A 253 -33.19 -3.61 0.29
C LEU A 253 -34.52 -4.31 -0.03
N GLU A 254 -35.65 -3.78 0.45
CA GLU A 254 -36.98 -4.32 0.14
C GLU A 254 -37.29 -4.23 -1.36
N GLU A 255 -36.95 -3.11 -2.00
CA GLU A 255 -37.08 -2.92 -3.45
C GLU A 255 -36.19 -3.91 -4.23
N ALA A 256 -34.93 -4.06 -3.82
CA ALA A 256 -34.02 -4.99 -4.47
C ALA A 256 -34.46 -6.46 -4.29
N ALA A 257 -34.88 -6.83 -3.08
CA ALA A 257 -35.37 -8.15 -2.72
C ALA A 257 -36.61 -8.54 -3.54
N ALA A 258 -37.57 -7.61 -3.70
CA ALA A 258 -38.78 -7.83 -4.48
C ALA A 258 -38.48 -8.16 -5.96
N ASP A 259 -37.49 -7.49 -6.56
CA ASP A 259 -37.10 -7.73 -7.95
C ASP A 259 -36.21 -8.96 -8.15
N MET A 260 -35.33 -9.24 -7.18
CA MET A 260 -34.34 -10.32 -7.26
C MET A 260 -34.86 -11.66 -6.71
N GLY A 261 -36.00 -11.67 -6.02
CA GLY A 261 -36.63 -12.89 -5.52
C GLY A 261 -35.94 -13.55 -4.33
N PHE A 262 -35.18 -12.79 -3.54
CA PHE A 262 -34.67 -13.22 -2.23
C PHE A 262 -35.40 -12.48 -1.11
N SER A 263 -35.48 -13.08 0.08
CA SER A 263 -36.08 -12.49 1.30
C SER A 263 -35.04 -12.29 2.39
#